data_AF-A0A2A2KU71-F1
#
_entry.id   AF-A0A2A2KU71-F1
#
_cell.length_a   1.000
_cell.length_b   1.000
_cell.length_c   1.000
_cell.angle_alpha   90.00
_cell.angle_beta   90.00
_cell.angle_gamma   90.00
#
_symmetry.space_group_name_H-M   'P 1'
#
loop_
_entity.id
_entity.type
_entity.pdbx_description
1 polymer ?
#
loop_
_entity_poly.entity_id
_entity_poly.type
_entity_poly.pdbx_seq_one_letter_code
_entity_poly.pdbx_strand_id
1 'polypeptide(L)'
;MTVQTKLSTEMSIKKIDGNQFLALEEDEVAKLDEEAKQIPFKTAIVWKNVLMFIGWHIGGLFGLYLLIAGYPKWQTCVWLSILMYYSNFGIAAGAHRLWCHRSYKATLPLRIFLMIGNCIAVQNDIIEWVRDHRCHHKWTDTNADPHSTKRGFFFAHMGWLLVKKHPQIKTQGAKLDLSDLYEDPVCVWQRNNYIPSVILFAFVLPTFVPVYFWNESVFVAFPVCALYRLLFTLHATWCVNSVSHW
;
A
#
# COMPACT_ATOMS: atom_id res chain seq x y z
N MET A 1 -27.11 35.72 -31.35
CA MET A 1 -26.09 36.55 -30.68
C MET A 1 -25.10 35.59 -30.04
N THR A 2 -24.01 35.29 -30.73
CA THR A 2 -23.04 34.28 -30.28
C THR A 2 -21.87 35.03 -29.66
N VAL A 3 -21.74 34.97 -28.33
CA VAL A 3 -20.60 35.57 -27.63
C VAL A 3 -19.39 34.68 -27.86
N GLN A 4 -18.44 35.14 -28.67
CA GLN A 4 -17.12 34.52 -28.77
C GLN A 4 -16.30 34.90 -27.53
N THR A 5 -16.09 33.93 -26.64
CA THR A 5 -15.13 34.08 -25.55
C THR A 5 -13.72 33.87 -26.11
N LYS A 6 -12.96 34.95 -26.30
CA LYS A 6 -11.52 34.86 -26.53
C LYS A 6 -10.86 34.30 -25.27
N LEU A 7 -10.44 33.03 -25.30
CA LEU A 7 -9.52 32.46 -24.33
C LEU A 7 -8.12 33.02 -24.61
N SER A 8 -7.86 34.23 -24.12
CA SER A 8 -6.50 34.76 -24.00
C SER A 8 -6.07 34.69 -22.55
N THR A 9 -5.42 33.60 -22.16
CA THR A 9 -4.35 33.67 -21.17
C THR A 9 -3.50 32.42 -21.31
N GLU A 10 -2.27 32.59 -21.79
CA GLU A 10 -1.18 31.67 -21.48
C GLU A 10 -1.18 31.50 -19.97
N MET A 11 -1.68 30.36 -19.51
CA MET A 11 -1.54 29.95 -18.13
C MET A 11 -0.07 29.57 -17.96
N SER A 12 0.75 30.57 -17.66
CA SER A 12 2.08 30.39 -17.12
C SER A 12 1.94 29.46 -15.91
N ILE A 13 2.28 28.20 -16.12
CA ILE A 13 2.46 27.22 -15.05
C ILE A 13 3.62 27.79 -14.25
N LYS A 14 3.31 28.52 -13.17
CA LYS A 14 4.31 28.85 -12.16
C LYS A 14 4.96 27.53 -11.77
N LYS A 15 6.28 27.42 -11.95
CA LYS A 15 7.09 26.34 -11.37
C LYS A 15 6.57 26.11 -9.95
N ILE A 16 6.08 24.90 -9.70
CA ILE A 16 5.67 24.47 -8.37
C ILE A 16 6.85 24.77 -7.45
N ASP A 17 6.59 25.47 -6.36
CA ASP A 17 7.60 25.87 -5.38
C ASP A 17 8.42 24.63 -4.97
N GLY A 18 9.72 24.64 -5.21
CA GLY A 18 10.64 23.51 -4.95
C GLY A 18 10.78 23.14 -3.46
N ASN A 19 10.00 23.77 -2.59
CA ASN A 19 9.94 23.52 -1.15
C ASN A 19 8.93 22.44 -0.74
N GLN A 20 8.12 21.90 -1.66
CA GLN A 20 7.18 20.84 -1.32
C GLN A 20 7.90 19.50 -1.12
N PHE A 21 7.71 18.89 0.05
CA PHE A 21 8.26 17.57 0.39
C PHE A 21 7.79 16.53 -0.64
N LEU A 22 8.74 15.92 -1.37
CA LEU A 22 8.52 14.98 -2.49
C LEU A 22 7.98 15.60 -3.78
N ALA A 23 8.24 16.89 -4.04
CA ALA A 23 7.93 17.49 -5.33
C ALA A 23 8.62 16.74 -6.49
N LEU A 24 7.90 16.59 -7.60
CA LEU A 24 8.46 16.08 -8.85
C LEU A 24 9.36 17.15 -9.47
N GLU A 25 10.63 16.82 -9.63
CA GLU A 25 11.60 17.63 -10.38
C GLU A 25 11.70 17.08 -11.81
N GLU A 26 11.13 17.79 -12.78
CA GLU A 26 10.99 17.32 -14.18
C GLU A 26 12.35 17.00 -14.84
N ASP A 27 13.38 17.76 -14.51
CA ASP A 27 14.75 17.55 -14.98
C ASP A 27 15.39 16.29 -14.38
N GLU A 28 15.11 15.99 -13.10
CA GLU A 28 15.53 14.75 -12.45
C GLU A 28 14.84 13.54 -13.11
N VAL A 29 13.52 13.65 -13.37
CA VAL A 29 12.72 12.62 -14.06
C VAL A 29 13.25 12.33 -15.47
N ALA A 30 13.48 13.37 -16.27
CA ALA A 30 13.99 13.21 -17.64
C ALA A 30 15.36 12.52 -17.67
N LYS A 31 16.24 12.88 -16.72
CA LYS A 31 17.56 12.26 -16.58
C LYS A 31 17.46 10.77 -16.22
N LEU A 32 16.55 10.41 -15.32
CA LEU A 32 16.34 9.01 -14.92
C LEU A 32 15.83 8.14 -16.06
N ASP A 33 14.95 8.67 -16.90
CA ASP A 33 14.44 7.96 -18.07
C ASP A 33 15.54 7.70 -19.11
N GLU A 34 16.45 8.66 -19.33
CA GLU A 34 17.62 8.44 -20.20
C GLU A 34 18.61 7.43 -19.61
N GLU A 35 18.90 7.51 -18.31
CA GLU A 35 19.74 6.53 -17.61
C GLU A 35 19.14 5.12 -17.69
N ALA A 36 17.81 5.01 -17.62
CA ALA A 36 17.13 3.72 -17.65
C ALA A 36 17.32 2.98 -18.99
N LYS A 37 17.38 3.70 -20.11
CA LYS A 37 17.61 3.11 -21.45
C LYS A 37 18.95 2.39 -21.54
N GLN A 38 19.93 2.78 -20.71
CA GLN A 38 21.27 2.19 -20.68
C GLN A 38 21.35 0.93 -19.82
N ILE A 39 20.31 0.63 -19.03
CA ILE A 39 20.27 -0.53 -18.14
C ILE A 39 19.58 -1.68 -18.88
N PRO A 40 20.31 -2.75 -19.29
CA PRO A 40 19.70 -3.93 -19.87
C PRO A 40 18.95 -4.70 -18.76
N PHE A 41 17.70 -4.31 -18.50
CA PHE A 41 16.86 -4.94 -17.50
C PHE A 41 15.85 -5.88 -18.13
N LYS A 42 15.97 -7.17 -17.79
CA LYS A 42 14.94 -8.17 -18.07
C LYS A 42 14.17 -8.44 -16.80
N THR A 43 12.87 -8.17 -16.82
CA THR A 43 11.96 -8.48 -15.73
C THR A 43 12.00 -9.98 -15.40
N ALA A 44 12.27 -10.30 -14.14
CA ALA A 44 12.28 -11.67 -13.64
C ALA A 44 11.13 -11.89 -12.65
N ILE A 45 10.37 -12.96 -12.86
CA ILE A 45 9.25 -13.34 -12.00
C ILE A 45 9.77 -13.88 -10.67
N VAL A 46 9.15 -13.43 -9.58
CA VAL A 46 9.39 -13.93 -8.22
C VAL A 46 8.32 -14.97 -7.91
N TRP A 47 8.56 -16.23 -8.30
CA TRP A 47 7.58 -17.31 -8.18
C TRP A 47 7.07 -17.55 -6.76
N LYS A 48 7.90 -17.30 -5.73
CA LYS A 48 7.47 -17.34 -4.33
C LYS A 48 6.28 -16.39 -4.08
N ASN A 49 6.35 -15.17 -4.58
CA ASN A 49 5.29 -14.18 -4.43
C ASN A 49 4.05 -14.61 -5.22
N VAL A 50 4.23 -15.07 -6.45
CA VAL A 50 3.13 -15.58 -7.29
C VAL A 50 2.35 -16.67 -6.58
N LEU A 51 3.02 -17.70 -6.06
CA LEU A 51 2.36 -18.81 -5.36
C LEU A 51 1.66 -18.34 -4.08
N MET A 52 2.28 -17.43 -3.32
CA MET A 52 1.68 -16.85 -2.12
C MET A 52 0.41 -16.04 -2.44
N PHE A 53 0.45 -15.17 -3.47
CA PHE A 53 -0.71 -14.42 -3.90
C PHE A 53 -1.81 -15.33 -4.42
N ILE A 54 -1.50 -16.37 -5.20
CA ILE A 54 -2.50 -17.37 -5.61
C ILE A 54 -3.18 -17.98 -4.39
N GLY A 55 -2.42 -18.39 -3.37
CA GLY A 55 -2.98 -18.92 -2.12
C GLY A 55 -3.90 -17.93 -1.40
N TRP A 56 -3.49 -16.66 -1.28
CA TRP A 56 -4.32 -15.60 -0.68
C TRP A 56 -5.59 -15.32 -1.48
N HIS A 57 -5.52 -15.33 -2.82
CA HIS A 57 -6.70 -15.12 -3.66
C HIS A 57 -7.67 -16.29 -3.55
N ILE A 58 -7.20 -17.53 -3.61
CA ILE A 58 -8.06 -18.72 -3.43
C ILE A 58 -8.75 -18.69 -2.07
N GLY A 59 -7.98 -18.47 -1.00
CA GLY A 59 -8.53 -18.40 0.36
C GLY A 59 -9.48 -17.22 0.58
N GLY A 60 -9.17 -16.06 0.00
CA GLY A 60 -10.03 -14.88 0.07
C GLY A 60 -11.31 -15.01 -0.74
N LEU A 61 -11.26 -15.62 -1.93
CA LEU A 61 -12.46 -15.94 -2.72
C LEU A 61 -13.33 -16.99 -2.03
N PHE A 62 -12.72 -17.97 -1.36
CA PHE A 62 -13.46 -18.90 -0.51
C PHE A 62 -14.15 -18.19 0.67
N GLY A 63 -13.45 -17.26 1.34
CA GLY A 63 -14.05 -16.42 2.38
C GLY A 63 -15.21 -15.55 1.85
N LEU A 64 -15.06 -14.97 0.65
CA LEU A 64 -16.13 -14.21 -0.01
C LEU A 64 -17.34 -15.10 -0.32
N TYR A 65 -17.11 -16.32 -0.82
CA TYR A 65 -18.18 -17.30 -1.04
C TYR A 65 -18.94 -17.59 0.25
N LEU A 66 -18.23 -17.85 1.36
CA LEU A 66 -18.88 -18.10 2.65
C LEU A 66 -19.72 -16.90 3.11
N LEU A 67 -19.22 -15.69 2.92
CA LEU A 67 -19.91 -14.45 3.26
C LEU A 67 -21.21 -14.29 2.46
N ILE A 68 -21.16 -14.48 1.13
CA ILE A 68 -22.33 -14.36 0.24
C ILE A 68 -23.36 -15.45 0.53
N ALA A 69 -22.89 -16.67 0.82
CA ALA A 69 -23.76 -17.80 1.15
C ALA A 69 -24.39 -17.71 2.56
N GLY A 70 -24.04 -16.68 3.35
CA GLY A 70 -24.68 -16.40 4.64
C GLY A 70 -24.22 -17.31 5.79
N TYR A 71 -23.05 -17.94 5.69
CA TYR A 71 -22.50 -18.76 6.78
C TYR A 71 -22.08 -17.95 8.02
N PRO A 72 -21.46 -16.75 7.90
CA PRO A 72 -21.02 -16.00 9.07
C PRO A 72 -22.18 -15.50 9.91
N LYS A 73 -22.02 -15.53 11.23
CA LYS A 73 -22.92 -14.83 12.15
C LYS A 73 -22.82 -13.32 11.93
N TRP A 74 -23.89 -12.59 12.25
CA TRP A 74 -23.92 -11.14 12.06
C TRP A 74 -22.81 -10.41 12.85
N GLN A 75 -22.40 -10.92 14.02
CA GLN A 75 -21.27 -10.38 14.79
C GLN A 75 -19.96 -10.50 14.01
N THR A 76 -19.75 -11.61 13.29
CA THR A 76 -18.58 -11.84 12.42
C THR A 76 -18.56 -10.85 11.27
N CYS A 77 -19.73 -10.53 10.69
CA CYS A 77 -19.85 -9.49 9.66
C CYS A 77 -19.48 -8.10 10.20
N VAL A 78 -19.97 -7.73 11.39
CA VAL A 78 -19.61 -6.44 12.03
C VAL A 78 -18.10 -6.39 12.33
N TRP A 79 -17.55 -7.47 12.88
CA TRP A 79 -16.12 -7.59 13.17
C TRP A 79 -15.26 -7.46 11.90
N LEU A 80 -15.66 -8.13 10.82
CA LEU A 80 -15.04 -8.01 9.50
C LEU A 80 -15.01 -6.54 9.03
N SER A 81 -16.15 -5.84 9.11
CA SER A 81 -16.25 -4.43 8.70
C SER A 81 -15.32 -3.53 9.53
N ILE A 82 -15.24 -3.74 10.85
CA ILE A 82 -14.32 -3.01 11.73
C ILE A 82 -12.87 -3.24 11.29
N LEU A 83 -12.47 -4.49 11.05
CA LEU A 83 -11.11 -4.83 10.62
C LEU A 83 -10.76 -4.23 9.26
N MET A 84 -11.68 -4.27 8.30
CA MET A 84 -11.48 -3.66 6.97
C MET A 84 -11.31 -2.15 7.07
N TYR A 85 -12.19 -1.47 7.81
CA TYR A 85 -12.09 -0.02 8.00
C TYR A 85 -10.79 0.36 8.73
N TYR A 86 -10.48 -0.34 9.82
CA TYR A 86 -9.31 -0.04 10.64
C TYR A 86 -7.99 -0.30 9.91
N SER A 87 -7.89 -1.39 9.13
CA SER A 87 -6.70 -1.66 8.32
C SER A 87 -6.48 -0.58 7.25
N ASN A 88 -7.52 -0.18 6.52
CA ASN A 88 -7.44 0.92 5.56
C ASN A 88 -7.12 2.26 6.23
N PHE A 89 -7.66 2.50 7.43
CA PHE A 89 -7.33 3.69 8.23
C PHE A 89 -5.85 3.69 8.66
N GLY A 90 -5.30 2.54 9.07
CA GLY A 90 -3.87 2.39 9.39
C GLY A 90 -2.96 2.70 8.21
N ILE A 91 -3.36 2.37 6.98
CA ILE A 91 -2.66 2.78 5.76
C ILE A 91 -2.86 4.28 5.49
N ALA A 92 -4.10 4.75 5.38
CA ALA A 92 -4.40 6.10 4.92
C ALA A 92 -3.99 7.19 5.93
N ALA A 93 -4.35 7.04 7.20
CA ALA A 93 -3.99 7.99 8.25
C ALA A 93 -2.55 7.76 8.75
N GLY A 94 -2.13 6.50 8.86
CA GLY A 94 -0.79 6.13 9.33
C GLY A 94 0.25 6.17 8.20
N ALA A 95 0.46 5.03 7.54
CA ALA A 95 1.55 4.84 6.56
C ALA A 95 1.66 6.01 5.57
N HIS A 96 0.53 6.43 5.02
CA HIS A 96 0.44 7.48 4.01
C HIS A 96 0.56 8.89 4.61
N ARG A 97 -0.41 9.37 5.38
CA ARG A 97 -0.42 10.79 5.81
C ARG A 97 0.56 11.12 6.92
N LEU A 98 0.72 10.23 7.91
CA LEU A 98 1.61 10.47 9.04
C LEU A 98 3.07 10.24 8.66
N TRP A 99 3.40 9.03 8.21
CA TRP A 99 4.81 8.64 8.03
C TRP A 99 5.36 9.00 6.65
N CYS A 100 4.58 8.89 5.55
CA CYS A 100 5.08 9.34 4.25
C CYS A 100 5.11 10.85 4.13
N HIS A 101 3.96 11.51 4.26
CA HIS A 101 3.82 12.92 3.91
C HIS A 101 4.03 13.88 5.09
N ARG A 102 4.22 13.36 6.31
CA ARG A 102 4.44 14.17 7.51
C ARG A 102 3.36 15.25 7.68
N SER A 103 2.12 14.95 7.28
CA SER A 103 1.02 15.93 7.21
C SER A 103 0.50 16.36 8.59
N TYR A 104 0.81 15.60 9.64
CA TYR A 104 0.47 15.91 11.01
C TYR A 104 1.45 15.22 11.98
N LYS A 105 1.41 15.59 13.26
CA LYS A 105 2.17 14.93 14.33
C LYS A 105 1.21 14.11 15.20
N ALA A 106 1.65 12.93 15.62
CA ALA A 106 0.86 12.01 16.43
C ALA A 106 1.55 11.71 17.77
N THR A 107 0.78 11.61 18.84
CA THR A 107 1.27 11.13 20.14
C THR A 107 1.60 9.64 20.07
N LEU A 108 2.40 9.13 21.01
CA LEU A 108 2.79 7.72 21.04
C LEU A 108 1.59 6.74 20.99
N PRO A 109 0.48 6.94 21.76
CA PRO A 109 -0.67 6.05 21.68
C PRO A 109 -1.30 5.99 20.29
N LEU A 110 -1.43 7.13 19.62
CA LEU A 110 -1.98 7.18 18.26
C LEU A 110 -1.04 6.50 17.25
N ARG A 111 0.27 6.68 17.39
CA ARG A 111 1.26 5.99 16.53
C ARG A 111 1.18 4.47 16.66
N ILE A 112 1.09 3.96 17.90
CA ILE A 112 0.92 2.52 18.15
C ILE A 112 -0.41 2.03 17.55
N PHE A 113 -1.50 2.76 17.76
CA PHE A 113 -2.80 2.44 17.17
C PHE A 113 -2.74 2.37 15.64
N LEU A 114 -2.10 3.32 14.97
CA LEU A 114 -1.97 3.31 13.51
C LEU A 114 -1.04 2.18 13.02
N MET A 115 0.01 1.87 13.78
CA MET A 115 0.94 0.78 13.48
C MET A 115 0.26 -0.59 13.53
N ILE A 116 -0.63 -0.82 14.50
CA ILE A 116 -1.44 -2.05 14.57
C ILE A 116 -2.35 -2.14 13.33
N GLY A 117 -3.02 -1.06 12.96
CA GLY A 117 -3.83 -1.00 11.73
C GLY A 117 -3.01 -1.34 10.48
N ASN A 118 -1.77 -0.83 10.38
CA ASN A 118 -0.84 -1.17 9.30
C ASN A 118 -0.45 -2.67 9.30
N CYS A 119 -0.24 -3.28 10.48
CA CYS A 119 0.02 -4.72 10.59
C CYS A 119 -1.16 -5.56 10.09
N ILE A 120 -2.41 -5.15 10.39
CA ILE A 120 -3.62 -5.83 9.89
C ILE A 120 -3.70 -5.73 8.35
N ALA A 121 -3.22 -4.64 7.77
CA ALA A 121 -3.27 -4.41 6.32
C ALA A 121 -2.28 -5.29 5.51
N VAL A 122 -1.16 -5.73 6.13
CA VAL A 122 -0.15 -6.62 5.51
C VAL A 122 0.42 -6.07 4.20
N GLN A 123 0.90 -4.82 4.21
CA GLN A 123 1.49 -4.15 3.05
C GLN A 123 2.98 -3.87 3.22
N ASN A 124 3.74 -4.80 3.79
CA ASN A 124 5.12 -4.61 4.30
C ASN A 124 5.17 -3.71 5.55
N ASP A 125 6.36 -3.63 6.16
CA ASP A 125 6.60 -2.76 7.31
C ASP A 125 6.53 -1.27 6.92
N ILE A 126 6.27 -0.40 7.90
CA ILE A 126 6.04 1.03 7.67
C ILE A 126 7.24 1.66 6.95
N ILE A 127 8.47 1.28 7.30
CA ILE A 127 9.68 1.87 6.71
C ILE A 127 9.81 1.49 5.24
N GLU A 128 9.58 0.21 4.90
CA GLU A 128 9.57 -0.23 3.50
C GLU A 128 8.44 0.40 2.69
N TRP A 129 7.22 0.44 3.22
CA TRP A 129 6.07 1.05 2.55
C TRP A 129 6.33 2.54 2.29
N VAL A 130 6.84 3.26 3.30
CA VAL A 130 7.13 4.69 3.16
C VAL A 130 8.23 4.96 2.15
N ARG A 131 9.31 4.16 2.15
CA ARG A 131 10.36 4.30 1.14
C ARG A 131 9.79 4.14 -0.27
N ASP A 132 9.03 3.08 -0.50
CA ASP A 132 8.46 2.79 -1.82
C ASP A 132 7.46 3.90 -2.24
N HIS A 133 6.65 4.41 -1.32
CA HIS A 133 5.70 5.50 -1.57
C HIS A 133 6.39 6.85 -1.83
N ARG A 134 7.45 7.17 -1.08
CA ARG A 134 8.30 8.36 -1.33
C ARG A 134 8.98 8.26 -2.71
N CYS A 135 9.44 7.08 -3.12
CA CYS A 135 9.94 6.85 -4.48
C CYS A 135 8.86 7.11 -5.53
N HIS A 136 7.66 6.56 -5.31
CA HIS A 136 6.52 6.73 -6.21
C HIS A 136 6.20 8.22 -6.42
N HIS A 137 6.09 9.01 -5.35
CA HIS A 137 5.82 10.44 -5.47
C HIS A 137 6.95 11.23 -6.14
N LYS A 138 8.21 10.94 -5.79
CA LYS A 138 9.34 11.73 -6.27
C LYS A 138 9.70 11.44 -7.72
N TRP A 139 9.48 10.21 -8.18
CA TRP A 139 9.88 9.77 -9.52
C TRP A 139 8.74 9.07 -10.26
N THR A 140 7.52 9.57 -10.08
CA THR A 140 6.28 9.05 -10.70
C THR A 140 6.48 8.73 -12.17
N ASP A 141 5.98 7.56 -12.57
CA ASP A 141 6.00 7.10 -13.96
C ASP A 141 7.39 7.02 -14.61
N THR A 142 8.44 6.88 -13.81
CA THR A 142 9.78 6.47 -14.27
C THR A 142 10.05 5.01 -13.92
N ASN A 143 11.21 4.49 -14.32
CA ASN A 143 11.70 3.18 -13.88
C ASN A 143 12.18 3.17 -12.40
N ALA A 144 12.18 4.31 -11.71
CA ALA A 144 12.39 4.41 -10.26
C ALA A 144 11.07 4.40 -9.46
N ASP A 145 9.93 4.50 -10.12
CA ASP A 145 8.60 4.30 -9.53
C ASP A 145 8.32 2.78 -9.38
N PRO A 146 8.05 2.28 -8.15
CA PRO A 146 7.77 0.86 -7.93
C PRO A 146 6.58 0.31 -8.72
N HIS A 147 5.56 1.13 -8.99
CA HIS A 147 4.30 0.72 -9.61
C HIS A 147 3.89 1.62 -10.78
N SER A 148 4.88 2.08 -11.55
CA SER A 148 4.70 2.93 -12.75
C SER A 148 3.55 2.46 -13.65
N THR A 149 2.68 3.41 -14.01
CA THR A 149 1.50 3.17 -14.84
C THR A 149 1.86 2.99 -16.32
N LYS A 150 3.01 3.52 -16.75
CA LYS A 150 3.58 3.30 -18.10
C LYS A 150 3.82 1.82 -18.42
N ARG A 151 3.88 0.95 -17.40
CA ARG A 151 4.05 -0.52 -17.55
C ARG A 151 2.71 -1.26 -17.67
N GLY A 152 1.59 -0.54 -17.73
CA GLY A 152 0.25 -1.06 -17.93
C GLY A 152 -0.52 -1.30 -16.63
N PHE A 153 -1.85 -1.36 -16.77
CA PHE A 153 -2.80 -1.46 -15.66
C PHE A 153 -2.49 -2.61 -14.69
N PHE A 154 -2.27 -3.82 -15.21
CA PHE A 154 -2.01 -4.99 -14.35
C PHE A 154 -0.71 -4.84 -13.54
N PHE A 155 0.33 -4.25 -14.15
CA PHE A 155 1.60 -4.00 -13.45
C PHE A 155 1.39 -3.05 -12.28
N ALA A 156 0.74 -1.92 -12.51
CA ALA A 156 0.47 -0.91 -11.48
C ALA A 156 -0.47 -1.44 -10.37
N HIS A 157 -1.45 -2.28 -10.73
CA HIS A 157 -2.37 -2.87 -9.76
C HIS A 157 -1.67 -3.87 -8.84
N MET A 158 -1.08 -4.93 -9.39
CA MET A 158 -0.47 -5.99 -8.56
C MET A 158 0.79 -6.62 -9.16
N GLY A 159 1.02 -6.47 -10.47
CA GLY A 159 2.12 -7.14 -11.16
C GLY A 159 3.51 -6.72 -10.65
N TRP A 160 3.66 -5.49 -10.15
CA TRP A 160 4.90 -5.01 -9.53
C TRP A 160 5.34 -5.83 -8.32
N LEU A 161 4.42 -6.48 -7.61
CA LEU A 161 4.69 -7.37 -6.47
C LEU A 161 5.14 -8.77 -6.90
N LEU A 162 4.94 -9.13 -8.16
CA LEU A 162 5.19 -10.47 -8.70
C LEU A 162 6.55 -10.59 -9.39
N VAL A 163 7.27 -9.49 -9.54
CA VAL A 163 8.53 -9.42 -10.29
C VAL A 163 9.61 -8.73 -9.48
N LYS A 164 10.86 -8.93 -9.88
CA LYS A 164 11.98 -8.17 -9.28
C LYS A 164 11.84 -6.69 -9.63
N LYS A 165 12.01 -5.83 -8.62
CA LYS A 165 12.08 -4.38 -8.78
C LYS A 165 13.21 -4.00 -9.74
N HIS A 166 12.97 -2.97 -10.56
CA HIS A 166 14.00 -2.37 -11.40
C HIS A 166 15.17 -1.83 -10.53
N PRO A 167 16.44 -1.95 -10.97
CA PRO A 167 17.59 -1.50 -10.17
C PRO A 167 17.51 -0.03 -9.75
N GLN A 168 16.90 0.84 -10.58
CA GLN A 168 16.74 2.26 -10.25
C GLN A 168 15.86 2.50 -9.02
N ILE A 169 14.88 1.64 -8.73
CA ILE A 169 14.08 1.76 -7.49
C ILE A 169 15.00 1.63 -6.27
N LYS A 170 15.98 0.71 -6.32
CA LYS A 170 16.93 0.50 -5.23
C LYS A 170 17.94 1.65 -5.14
N THR A 171 18.48 2.11 -6.27
CA THR A 171 19.50 3.17 -6.25
C THR A 171 18.92 4.52 -5.86
N GLN A 172 17.73 4.87 -6.35
CA GLN A 172 17.06 6.12 -6.00
C GLN A 172 16.44 6.05 -4.60
N GLY A 173 15.82 4.92 -4.23
CA GLY A 173 15.30 4.73 -2.89
C GLY A 173 16.34 4.80 -1.78
N ALA A 174 17.62 4.50 -2.07
CA ALA A 174 18.72 4.68 -1.12
C ALA A 174 19.14 6.15 -0.92
N LYS A 175 18.75 7.06 -1.80
CA LYS A 175 19.01 8.49 -1.69
C LYS A 175 17.92 9.24 -0.90
N LEU A 176 16.79 8.60 -0.65
CA LEU A 176 15.72 9.19 0.14
C LEU A 176 16.14 9.30 1.60
N ASP A 177 15.90 10.46 2.19
CA ASP A 177 15.98 10.61 3.64
C ASP A 177 14.86 9.81 4.31
N LEU A 178 15.24 8.86 5.15
CA LEU A 178 14.35 8.05 5.98
C LEU A 178 14.70 8.16 7.48
N SER A 179 15.58 9.11 7.86
CA SER A 179 16.05 9.29 9.24
C SER A 179 14.89 9.41 10.22
N ASP A 180 13.86 10.17 9.84
CA ASP A 180 12.63 10.35 10.60
C ASP A 180 11.92 9.04 10.99
N LEU A 181 11.98 8.02 10.13
CA LEU A 181 11.36 6.73 10.40
C LEU A 181 12.23 5.84 11.29
N TYR A 182 13.55 5.93 11.14
CA TYR A 182 14.50 5.20 11.98
C TYR A 182 14.66 5.81 13.37
N GLU A 183 14.34 7.10 13.52
CA GLU A 183 14.24 7.77 14.82
C GLU A 183 12.90 7.52 15.52
N ASP A 184 11.86 7.06 14.80
CA ASP A 184 10.59 6.68 15.41
C ASP A 184 10.66 5.26 16.01
N PRO A 185 10.62 5.10 17.34
CA PRO A 185 10.72 3.78 17.97
C PRO A 185 9.57 2.85 17.61
N VAL A 186 8.39 3.38 17.23
CA VAL A 186 7.24 2.55 16.81
C VAL A 186 7.53 1.90 15.45
N CYS A 187 8.09 2.66 14.50
CA CYS A 187 8.47 2.17 13.18
C CYS A 187 9.58 1.12 13.28
N VAL A 188 10.62 1.41 14.06
CA VAL A 188 11.74 0.49 14.27
C VAL A 188 11.27 -0.80 14.96
N TRP A 189 10.44 -0.68 16.00
CA TRP A 189 9.88 -1.85 16.69
C TRP A 189 9.05 -2.71 15.74
N GLN A 190 8.18 -2.09 14.93
CA GLN A 190 7.33 -2.81 13.99
C GLN A 190 8.17 -3.52 12.93
N ARG A 191 9.20 -2.87 12.37
CA ARG A 191 10.12 -3.49 11.41
C ARG A 191 10.82 -4.73 11.99
N ASN A 192 11.32 -4.62 13.22
CA ASN A 192 12.02 -5.72 13.89
C ASN A 192 11.08 -6.88 14.27
N ASN A 193 9.79 -6.60 14.46
CA ASN A 193 8.78 -7.57 14.87
C ASN A 193 7.69 -7.78 13.81
N TYR A 194 7.99 -7.49 12.54
CA TYR A 194 6.96 -7.38 11.51
C TYR A 194 6.21 -8.70 11.31
N ILE A 195 6.95 -9.80 11.12
CA ILE A 195 6.35 -11.12 10.87
C ILE A 195 5.52 -11.60 12.08
N PRO A 196 6.03 -11.59 13.33
CA PRO A 196 5.20 -11.90 14.50
C PRO A 196 3.95 -11.01 14.63
N SER A 197 4.09 -9.71 14.39
CA SER A 197 2.99 -8.74 14.49
C SER A 197 1.92 -9.00 13.43
N VAL A 198 2.31 -9.28 12.18
CA VAL A 198 1.38 -9.66 11.11
C VAL A 198 0.65 -10.96 11.45
N ILE A 199 1.37 -12.00 11.89
CA ILE A 199 0.75 -13.27 12.29
C ILE A 199 -0.29 -13.03 13.38
N LEU A 200 0.07 -12.26 14.41
CA LEU A 200 -0.81 -11.97 15.53
C LEU A 200 -2.02 -11.12 15.12
N PHE A 201 -1.80 -9.95 14.53
CA PHE A 201 -2.84 -8.95 14.30
C PHE A 201 -3.64 -9.19 13.03
N ALA A 202 -3.07 -9.77 11.98
CA ALA A 202 -3.75 -9.96 10.69
C ALA A 202 -4.39 -11.34 10.52
N PHE A 203 -3.96 -12.34 11.30
CA PHE A 203 -4.44 -13.73 11.14
C PHE A 203 -4.99 -14.32 12.45
N VAL A 204 -4.18 -14.35 13.52
CA VAL A 204 -4.57 -15.00 14.79
C VAL A 204 -5.72 -14.26 15.46
N LEU A 205 -5.57 -12.98 15.79
CA LEU A 205 -6.61 -12.21 16.49
C LEU A 205 -7.90 -12.05 15.66
N PRO A 206 -7.85 -11.75 14.35
CA PRO A 206 -9.06 -11.68 13.52
C PRO A 206 -9.87 -12.97 13.52
N THR A 207 -9.22 -14.12 13.67
CA THR A 207 -9.86 -15.44 13.72
C THR A 207 -10.28 -15.83 15.13
N PHE A 208 -9.42 -15.60 16.12
CA PHE A 208 -9.63 -15.98 17.51
C PHE A 208 -10.83 -15.26 18.11
N VAL A 209 -10.97 -13.95 17.85
CA VAL A 209 -12.03 -13.13 18.44
C VAL A 209 -13.43 -13.70 18.11
N PRO A 210 -13.78 -13.97 16.82
CA PRO A 210 -15.06 -14.60 16.50
C PRO A 210 -15.28 -15.98 17.13
N VAL A 211 -14.25 -16.81 17.12
CA VAL A 211 -14.31 -18.18 17.65
C VAL A 211 -14.56 -18.15 19.16
N TYR A 212 -13.87 -17.28 19.89
CA TYR A 212 -13.93 -17.26 21.34
C TYR A 212 -15.16 -16.52 21.87
N PHE A 213 -15.46 -15.33 21.36
CA PHE A 213 -16.47 -14.45 21.97
C PHE A 213 -17.91 -14.73 21.54
N TRP A 214 -18.13 -15.31 20.36
CA TRP A 214 -19.48 -15.66 19.90
C TRP A 214 -19.56 -17.03 19.22
N ASN A 215 -18.59 -17.91 19.50
CA ASN A 215 -18.57 -19.30 19.07
C ASN A 215 -18.76 -19.46 17.55
N GLU A 216 -18.08 -18.63 16.77
CA GLU A 216 -18.01 -18.79 15.31
C GLU A 216 -17.16 -20.02 14.96
N SER A 217 -17.50 -20.70 13.86
CA SER A 217 -16.65 -21.78 13.36
C SER A 217 -15.30 -21.23 12.90
N VAL A 218 -14.20 -21.87 13.28
CA VAL A 218 -12.86 -21.50 12.78
C VAL A 218 -12.77 -21.59 11.25
N PHE A 219 -13.53 -22.50 10.63
CA PHE A 219 -13.63 -22.66 9.18
C PHE A 219 -14.40 -21.52 8.49
N VAL A 220 -15.12 -20.71 9.24
CA VAL A 220 -15.77 -19.48 8.75
C VAL A 220 -14.92 -18.27 9.13
N ALA A 221 -14.53 -18.16 10.41
CA ALA A 221 -13.78 -17.02 10.93
C ALA A 221 -12.45 -16.80 10.20
N PHE A 222 -11.65 -17.84 9.94
CA PHE A 222 -10.34 -17.68 9.31
C PHE A 222 -10.44 -17.23 7.84
N PRO A 223 -11.17 -17.92 6.95
CA PRO A 223 -11.30 -17.46 5.56
C PRO A 223 -11.95 -16.08 5.44
N VAL A 224 -12.93 -15.76 6.28
CA VAL A 224 -13.67 -14.49 6.19
C VAL A 224 -12.89 -13.33 6.82
N CYS A 225 -12.52 -13.44 8.10
CA CYS A 225 -11.94 -12.33 8.86
C CYS A 225 -10.44 -12.15 8.62
N ALA A 226 -9.71 -13.19 8.18
CA ALA A 226 -8.30 -13.07 7.84
C ALA A 226 -8.08 -12.96 6.33
N LEU A 227 -8.48 -13.98 5.54
CA LEU A 227 -8.09 -14.07 4.12
C LEU A 227 -8.90 -13.17 3.19
N TYR A 228 -10.23 -13.19 3.28
CA TYR A 228 -11.09 -12.30 2.48
C TYR A 228 -10.84 -10.84 2.84
N ARG A 229 -10.75 -10.54 4.13
CA ARG A 229 -10.34 -9.21 4.61
C ARG A 229 -8.99 -8.78 4.02
N LEU A 230 -7.98 -9.66 4.02
CA LEU A 230 -6.68 -9.38 3.41
C LEU A 230 -6.81 -9.04 1.93
N LEU A 231 -7.49 -9.91 1.19
CA LEU A 231 -7.68 -9.75 -0.24
C LEU A 231 -8.38 -8.43 -0.57
N PHE A 232 -9.47 -8.12 0.14
CA PHE A 232 -10.20 -6.86 -0.03
C PHE A 232 -9.34 -5.63 0.26
N THR A 233 -8.65 -5.60 1.41
CA THR A 233 -7.78 -4.47 1.80
C THR A 233 -6.67 -4.24 0.77
N LEU A 234 -6.06 -5.31 0.25
CA LEU A 234 -5.02 -5.22 -0.77
C LEU A 234 -5.56 -4.62 -2.07
N HIS A 235 -6.63 -5.18 -2.64
CA HIS A 235 -7.22 -4.66 -3.88
C HIS A 235 -7.74 -3.22 -3.73
N ALA A 236 -8.34 -2.88 -2.59
CA ALA A 236 -8.78 -1.52 -2.32
C ALA A 236 -7.61 -0.52 -2.39
N THR A 237 -6.43 -0.91 -1.88
CA THR A 237 -5.23 -0.06 -1.94
C THR A 237 -4.63 -0.05 -3.35
N TRP A 238 -4.56 -1.20 -4.02
CA TRP A 238 -4.02 -1.33 -5.36
C TRP A 238 -4.85 -0.60 -6.43
N CYS A 239 -6.14 -0.42 -6.20
CA CYS A 239 -6.98 0.46 -7.02
C CYS A 239 -6.45 1.90 -7.03
N VAL A 240 -5.87 2.39 -5.94
CA VAL A 240 -5.27 3.75 -5.91
C VAL A 240 -4.10 3.84 -6.88
N ASN A 241 -3.27 2.80 -6.98
CA ASN A 241 -2.11 2.77 -7.88
C ASN A 241 -2.51 2.59 -9.35
N SER A 242 -3.70 2.05 -9.62
CA SER A 242 -4.13 1.64 -10.95
C SER A 242 -5.34 2.44 -11.40
N VAL A 243 -6.54 2.12 -10.90
CA VAL A 243 -7.80 2.77 -11.28
C VAL A 243 -7.73 4.29 -11.20
N SER A 244 -7.10 4.87 -10.17
CA SER A 244 -7.02 6.35 -10.04
C SER A 244 -6.10 7.03 -11.06
N HIS A 245 -5.34 6.26 -11.85
CA HIS A 245 -4.43 6.77 -12.89
C HIS A 245 -4.94 6.50 -14.32
N TRP A 246 -6.18 6.02 -14.47
CA TRP A 246 -6.84 5.72 -15.74
C TRP A 246 -8.18 6.45 -15.85
#